data_AF-A0A7C6FXH1-F1
#
_entry.id   AF-A0A7C6FXH1-F1
#
_cell.length_a   1.000
_cell.length_b   1.000
_cell.length_c   1.000
_cell.angle_alpha   90.00
_cell.angle_beta   90.00
_cell.angle_gamma   90.00
#
_symmetry.space_group_name_H-M   'P 1'
#
loop_
_entity.id
_entity.type
_entity.pdbx_description
1 polymer ?
#
loop_
_entity_poly.entity_id
_entity_poly.type
_entity_poly.pdbx_seq_one_letter_code
_entity_poly.pdbx_strand_id
1 'polypeptide(L)'
;MDNSHPEHDMGHAMKNKPENEHDHHHMIIDFKRRFWICLILTVPILILSPHIQHIFGVHEVLRIAGDTYILFILSSIVYFYGGYPFFKGIYQELHSRNPGMMTLVAVAITTA
;
A
#
# COMPACT_ATOMS: atom_id res chain seq x y z
N MET A 1 -70.32 9.96 -17.45
CA MET A 1 -69.71 8.70 -16.99
C MET A 1 -68.28 8.98 -16.58
N ASP A 2 -67.94 8.66 -15.33
CA ASP A 2 -66.58 8.39 -14.85
C ASP A 2 -66.05 7.13 -15.56
N ASN A 3 -64.77 7.13 -15.95
CA ASN A 3 -63.90 5.97 -15.79
C ASN A 3 -62.43 6.38 -15.86
N SER A 4 -61.63 5.68 -15.06
CA SER A 4 -60.38 6.11 -14.45
C SER A 4 -59.22 5.14 -14.79
N HIS A 5 -57.99 5.70 -14.86
CA HIS A 5 -56.63 5.09 -14.78
C HIS A 5 -56.13 4.12 -15.89
N PRO A 6 -54.81 3.85 -16.04
CA PRO A 6 -53.59 4.53 -15.55
C PRO A 6 -52.46 4.75 -16.60
N GLU A 7 -51.48 5.56 -16.21
CA GLU A 7 -50.01 5.52 -16.44
C GLU A 7 -49.39 4.79 -17.65
N HIS A 8 -48.49 5.49 -18.35
CA HIS A 8 -47.12 4.98 -18.56
C HIS A 8 -46.16 6.14 -18.84
N ASP A 9 -45.55 6.60 -17.75
CA ASP A 9 -44.34 7.39 -17.74
C ASP A 9 -43.20 6.54 -18.35
N MET A 10 -42.60 7.00 -19.45
CA MET A 10 -41.38 6.41 -20.00
C MET A 10 -40.31 7.49 -20.13
N GLY A 11 -40.00 8.14 -18.99
CA GLY A 11 -38.72 8.79 -18.78
C GLY A 11 -37.58 7.77 -18.73
N HIS A 12 -37.12 7.28 -19.89
CA HIS A 12 -35.83 6.60 -19.97
C HIS A 12 -34.69 7.63 -19.95
N ALA A 13 -34.50 8.27 -18.80
CA ALA A 13 -33.23 8.86 -18.46
C ALA A 13 -32.22 7.71 -18.25
N MET A 14 -31.42 7.41 -19.28
CA MET A 14 -30.19 6.65 -19.11
C MET A 14 -29.28 7.42 -18.17
N LYS A 15 -29.43 7.14 -16.88
CA LYS A 15 -28.49 7.54 -15.84
C LYS A 15 -27.25 6.67 -16.03
N ASN A 16 -26.38 7.08 -16.95
CA ASN A 16 -24.99 6.64 -17.00
C ASN A 16 -24.38 7.00 -15.65
N LYS A 17 -24.38 6.06 -14.70
CA LYS A 17 -23.61 6.23 -13.48
C LYS A 17 -22.13 6.09 -13.84
N PRO A 18 -21.28 7.08 -13.56
CA PRO A 18 -19.84 6.90 -13.62
C PRO A 18 -19.40 6.15 -12.36
N GLU A 19 -19.62 4.84 -12.30
CA GLU A 19 -19.22 4.01 -11.15
C GLU A 19 -17.69 3.74 -11.09
N ASN A 20 -16.90 4.21 -12.05
CA ASN A 20 -15.46 3.89 -12.13
C ASN A 20 -14.49 5.03 -11.75
N GLU A 21 -14.92 6.30 -11.63
CA GLU A 21 -13.97 7.39 -11.31
C GLU A 21 -13.61 7.49 -9.82
N HIS A 22 -14.49 7.03 -8.93
CA HIS A 22 -14.30 7.15 -7.49
C HIS A 22 -13.26 6.17 -6.92
N ASP A 23 -13.13 4.96 -7.48
CA ASP A 23 -12.24 3.92 -6.95
C ASP A 23 -10.74 4.18 -7.20
N HIS A 24 -10.40 4.77 -8.35
CA HIS A 24 -9.01 5.08 -8.67
C HIS A 24 -8.42 6.17 -7.75
N HIS A 25 -9.24 7.15 -7.37
CA HIS A 25 -8.79 8.21 -6.46
C HIS A 25 -8.51 7.69 -5.06
N HIS A 26 -9.36 6.80 -4.55
CA HIS A 26 -9.17 6.19 -3.23
C HIS A 26 -7.88 5.36 -3.15
N MET A 27 -7.56 4.58 -4.18
CA MET A 27 -6.30 3.82 -4.20
C MET A 27 -5.07 4.73 -4.14
N ILE A 28 -5.03 5.81 -4.93
CA ILE A 28 -3.87 6.72 -4.96
C ILE A 28 -3.64 7.37 -3.59
N ILE A 29 -4.72 7.76 -2.92
CA ILE A 29 -4.65 8.39 -1.59
C ILE A 29 -4.09 7.40 -0.57
N ASP A 30 -4.52 6.14 -0.61
CA ASP A 30 -4.03 5.10 0.29
C ASP A 30 -2.54 4.78 0.08
N PHE A 31 -2.10 4.71 -1.17
CA PHE A 31 -0.69 4.51 -1.51
C PHE A 31 0.17 5.67 -1.01
N LYS A 32 -0.24 6.93 -1.24
CA LYS A 32 0.49 8.12 -0.76
C LYS A 32 0.60 8.14 0.75
N ARG A 33 -0.47 7.80 1.47
CA ARG A 33 -0.47 7.76 2.93
C ARG A 33 0.48 6.69 3.46
N ARG A 34 0.44 5.47 2.91
CA ARG A 34 1.35 4.38 3.29
C ARG A 34 2.80 4.69 2.95
N PHE A 35 3.06 5.31 1.80
CA PHE A 35 4.39 5.76 1.40
C PHE A 35 4.97 6.74 2.42
N TRP A 36 4.20 7.75 2.83
CA TRP A 36 4.67 8.72 3.82
C TRP A 36 4.92 8.10 5.20
N ILE A 37 4.06 7.18 5.64
CA ILE A 37 4.26 6.45 6.89
C ILE A 37 5.56 5.64 6.83
N CYS A 38 5.76 4.88 5.76
CA CYS A 38 6.97 4.08 5.58
C CYS A 38 8.21 4.97 5.49
N LEU A 39 8.14 6.09 4.75
CA LEU A 39 9.23 7.04 4.60
C LEU A 39 9.68 7.59 5.97
N ILE A 40 8.73 8.03 6.79
CA ILE A 40 9.02 8.51 8.16
C ILE A 40 9.62 7.39 9.00
N LEU A 41 9.13 6.16 8.88
CA LEU A 41 9.61 5.01 9.64
C LEU A 41 10.99 4.53 9.17
N THR A 42 11.34 4.76 7.91
CA THR A 42 12.67 4.47 7.36
C THR A 42 13.74 5.42 7.93
N VAL A 43 13.40 6.66 8.27
CA VAL A 43 14.35 7.62 8.87
C VAL A 43 14.99 7.09 10.17
N PRO A 44 14.24 6.66 11.21
CA PRO A 44 14.83 6.10 12.42
C PRO A 44 15.56 4.77 12.17
N ILE A 45 15.09 3.96 11.21
CA ILE A 45 15.81 2.73 10.79
C ILE A 45 17.19 3.08 10.23
N LEU A 46 17.28 4.09 9.36
CA LEU A 46 18.55 4.54 8.78
C LEU A 46 19.50 5.13 9.83
N ILE A 47 18.98 5.87 10.81
CA ILE A 47 19.77 6.41 11.92
C ILE A 47 20.32 5.28 12.80
N LEU A 48 19.51 4.24 13.03
CA LEU A 48 19.90 3.09 13.84
C LEU A 48 20.75 2.08 13.04
N SER A 49 20.77 2.17 11.71
CA SER A 49 21.44 1.20 10.84
C SER A 49 22.97 1.27 10.95
N PRO A 50 23.64 0.14 11.24
CA PRO A 50 25.09 0.09 11.41
C PRO A 50 25.87 0.48 10.15
N HIS A 51 25.25 0.36 8.96
CA HIS A 51 25.87 0.74 7.69
C HIS A 51 26.05 2.26 7.55
N ILE A 52 25.12 3.04 8.10
CA ILE A 52 25.20 4.51 8.15
C ILE A 52 26.12 4.94 9.29
N GLN A 53 26.06 4.24 10.43
CA GLN A 53 26.97 4.48 11.55
C GLN A 53 28.44 4.23 11.17
N HIS A 54 28.71 3.28 10.28
CA HIS A 54 30.04 3.02 9.72
C HIS A 54 30.54 4.16 8.83
N ILE A 55 29.65 4.79 8.03
CA ILE A 55 29.99 5.96 7.20
C ILE A 55 30.21 7.21 8.07
N PHE A 56 29.45 7.36 9.16
CA PHE A 56 29.55 8.49 10.08
C PHE A 56 30.56 8.29 11.24
N GLY A 57 31.25 7.15 11.32
CA GLY A 57 32.30 6.91 12.32
C GLY A 57 31.82 6.75 13.77
N VAL A 58 30.54 6.46 14.00
CA VAL A 58 29.89 6.33 15.32
C VAL A 58 29.69 4.87 15.76
N HIS A 59 30.51 3.96 15.21
CA HIS A 59 30.40 2.51 15.37
C HIS A 59 30.49 2.03 16.83
N GLU A 60 31.19 2.78 17.69
CA GLU A 60 31.43 2.40 19.09
C GLU A 60 30.36 2.90 20.07
N VAL A 61 29.53 3.90 19.71
CA VAL A 61 28.63 4.55 20.68
C VAL A 61 27.25 3.89 20.76
N LEU A 62 26.79 3.25 19.69
CA LEU A 62 25.44 2.66 19.58
C LEU A 62 25.43 1.15 19.47
N ARG A 63 26.53 0.48 19.82
CA ARG A 63 26.57 -0.98 19.95
C ARG A 63 25.89 -1.42 21.26
N ILE A 64 24.63 -1.01 21.42
CA ILE A 64 23.76 -1.48 22.49
C ILE A 64 23.33 -2.88 22.08
N ALA A 65 23.67 -3.89 22.88
CA ALA A 65 23.22 -5.26 22.71
C ALA A 65 21.67 -5.32 22.71
N GLY A 66 21.05 -5.15 21.53
CA GLY A 66 19.60 -4.98 21.38
C GLY A 66 19.18 -4.09 20.19
N ASP A 67 20.10 -3.29 19.63
CA ASP A 67 19.88 -2.50 18.41
C ASP A 67 19.37 -3.36 17.24
N THR A 68 19.91 -4.56 17.11
CA THR A 68 19.58 -5.54 16.07
C THR A 68 18.14 -6.03 16.20
N TYR A 69 17.65 -6.24 17.42
CA TYR A 69 16.25 -6.62 17.66
C TYR A 69 15.29 -5.46 17.36
N ILE A 70 15.65 -4.23 17.74
CA ILE A 70 14.84 -3.04 17.45
C ILE A 70 14.79 -2.79 15.95
N LEU A 71 15.94 -2.86 15.26
CA LEU A 71 16.05 -2.78 13.80
C LEU A 71 15.23 -3.85 13.12
N PHE A 72 15.31 -5.11 13.59
CA PHE A 72 14.52 -6.21 13.06
C PHE A 72 13.01 -5.94 13.20
N ILE A 73 12.55 -5.47 14.37
CA ILE A 73 11.14 -5.15 14.60
C ILE A 73 10.69 -3.99 13.71
N LEU A 74 11.43 -2.88 13.69
CA LEU A 74 11.09 -1.70 12.87
C LEU A 74 11.07 -2.05 11.39
N SER A 75 12.06 -2.81 10.92
CA SER A 75 12.16 -3.23 9.52
C SER A 75 11.04 -4.19 9.15
N SER A 76 10.69 -5.12 10.05
CA SER A 76 9.55 -6.03 9.87
C SER A 76 8.24 -5.24 9.75
N ILE A 77 8.03 -4.22 10.58
CA ILE A 77 6.86 -3.34 10.49
C ILE A 77 6.83 -2.63 9.12
N VAL A 78 7.95 -2.08 8.65
CA VAL A 78 8.00 -1.45 7.31
C VAL A 78 7.72 -2.46 6.21
N TYR A 79 8.30 -3.66 6.29
CA TYR A 79 8.08 -4.73 5.32
C TYR A 79 6.60 -5.10 5.24
N PHE A 80 5.96 -5.38 6.37
CA PHE A 80 4.54 -5.74 6.39
C PHE A 80 3.64 -4.56 6.02
N TYR A 81 3.84 -3.39 6.61
CA TYR A 81 2.94 -2.24 6.43
C TYR A 81 3.11 -1.55 5.06
N GLY A 82 4.35 -1.43 4.59
CA GLY A 82 4.70 -0.88 3.29
C GLY A 82 4.52 -1.87 2.14
N GLY A 83 4.82 -3.15 2.38
CA GLY A 83 4.63 -4.24 1.42
C GLY A 83 3.18 -4.70 1.25
N TYR A 84 2.31 -4.48 2.24
CA TYR A 84 0.90 -4.90 2.23
C TYR A 84 0.13 -4.67 0.90
N PRO A 85 0.13 -3.48 0.27
CA PRO A 85 -0.57 -3.30 -1.00
C PRO A 85 -0.02 -4.19 -2.13
N PHE A 86 1.28 -4.44 -2.16
CA PHE A 86 1.91 -5.32 -3.13
C PHE A 86 1.57 -6.79 -2.85
N PHE A 87 1.55 -7.21 -1.59
CA PHE A 87 1.10 -8.56 -1.20
C PHE A 87 -0.38 -8.81 -1.53
N LYS A 88 -1.22 -7.78 -1.40
CA LYS A 88 -2.62 -7.84 -1.85
C LYS A 88 -2.70 -7.92 -3.38
N GLY A 89 -1.88 -7.14 -4.07
CA GLY A 89 -1.82 -7.11 -5.54
C GLY A 89 -1.34 -8.44 -6.14
N ILE A 90 -0.26 -9.04 -5.62
CA ILE A 90 0.23 -10.35 -6.09
C ILE A 90 -0.83 -11.44 -5.91
N TYR A 91 -1.60 -11.43 -4.82
CA TYR A 91 -2.67 -12.41 -4.62
C TYR A 91 -3.76 -12.28 -5.71
N GLN A 92 -4.15 -11.05 -6.04
CA GLN A 92 -5.16 -10.79 -7.07
C GLN A 92 -4.65 -11.11 -8.49
N GLU A 93 -3.41 -10.71 -8.80
CA GLU A 93 -2.76 -10.96 -10.10
C GLU A 93 -2.50 -12.46 -10.33
N LEU A 94 -2.05 -13.17 -9.29
CA LEU A 94 -1.80 -14.61 -9.34
C LEU A 94 -3.11 -15.39 -9.51
N HIS A 95 -4.17 -14.99 -8.79
CA HIS A 95 -5.49 -15.58 -8.96
C HIS A 95 -6.04 -15.36 -10.37
N SER A 96 -5.81 -14.17 -10.93
CA SER A 96 -6.21 -13.80 -12.29
C SER A 96 -5.28 -14.35 -13.38
N ARG A 97 -4.26 -15.13 -13.01
CA ARG A 97 -3.21 -15.68 -13.90
C ARG A 97 -2.55 -14.67 -14.81
N ASN A 98 -2.49 -13.41 -14.38
CA ASN A 98 -1.90 -12.30 -15.12
C ASN A 98 -0.90 -11.58 -14.21
N PRO A 99 0.35 -12.08 -14.10
CA PRO A 99 1.38 -11.44 -13.29
C PRO A 99 1.72 -10.07 -13.88
N GLY A 100 1.65 -9.05 -13.05
CA GLY A 100 1.89 -7.65 -13.42
C GLY A 100 2.93 -6.98 -12.52
N MET A 101 2.84 -5.66 -12.45
CA MET A 101 3.79 -4.82 -11.70
C MET A 101 3.73 -5.11 -10.19
N MET A 102 2.55 -5.38 -9.64
CA MET A 102 2.42 -5.64 -8.20
C MET A 102 3.10 -6.94 -7.80
N THR A 103 2.95 -8.00 -8.61
CA THR A 103 3.64 -9.28 -8.43
C THR A 103 5.15 -9.11 -8.46
N LEU A 104 5.68 -8.38 -9.44
CA LEU A 104 7.13 -8.16 -9.58
C LEU A 104 7.71 -7.46 -8.35
N VAL A 105 7.07 -6.37 -7.90
CA VAL A 105 7.53 -5.64 -6.71
C VAL A 105 7.40 -6.49 -5.45
N ALA A 106 6.29 -7.22 -5.27
CA ALA A 106 6.07 -8.10 -4.13
C ALA A 106 7.13 -9.21 -4.02
N VAL A 107 7.54 -9.79 -5.15
CA VAL A 107 8.62 -10.79 -5.17
C VAL A 107 9.95 -10.14 -4.81
N ALA A 108 10.29 -9.01 -5.42
CA ALA A 108 11.57 -8.32 -5.20
C ALA A 108 11.79 -7.95 -3.72
N ILE A 109 10.76 -7.41 -3.05
CA ILE A 109 10.87 -7.08 -1.62
C ILE A 109 10.97 -8.32 -0.72
N THR A 110 10.42 -9.46 -1.14
CA THR A 110 10.40 -10.70 -0.36
C THR A 110 11.72 -11.46 -0.48
N THR A 111 12.38 -11.36 -1.62
CA THR A 111 13.68 -12.01 -1.88
C THR A 111 14.89 -11.21 -1.41
N ALA A 112 14.70 -9.93 -1.06
CA ALA A 112 15.75 -9.02 -0.61
C ALA A 112 16.35 -9.47 0.74
#